data_AF-A0A849NKX7-F1
#
_entry.id   AF-A0A849NKX7-F1
#
_cell.length_a   1.000
_cell.length_b   1.000
_cell.length_c   1.000
_cell.angle_alpha   90.00
_cell.angle_beta   90.00
_cell.angle_gamma   90.00
#
_symmetry.space_group_name_H-M   'P 1'
#
loop_
_entity.id
_entity.type
_entity.pdbx_description
1 polymer ?
#
loop_
_entity_poly.entity_id
_entity_poly.type
_entity_poly.pdbx_seq_one_letter_code
_entity_poly.pdbx_strand_id
1 'polypeptide(L)'
;MQIFQSEAELLQALDKHDALVRRCVDGTIGFWEFCEEYADFYAFHALDGHESDEEERALLEKHDSRIEPHRVISYEILGKVCSDEDARRKIYREAGRFGSARAVELLSRVDFGP
;
A
#
# COMPACT_ATOMS: atom_id res chain seq x y z
N MET A 1 -5.34 21.23 -0.17
CA MET A 1 -3.87 21.35 0.01
C MET A 1 -3.24 20.70 -1.21
N GLN A 2 -2.03 21.07 -1.59
CA GLN A 2 -1.26 20.27 -2.55
C GLN A 2 -0.24 19.46 -1.77
N ILE A 3 -0.37 18.15 -1.84
CA ILE A 3 0.57 17.15 -1.32
C ILE A 3 1.71 16.97 -2.33
N PHE A 4 1.38 16.88 -3.61
CA PHE A 4 2.34 16.77 -4.71
C PHE A 4 2.51 18.13 -5.41
N GLN A 5 3.76 18.53 -5.63
CA GLN A 5 4.13 19.75 -6.36
C GLN A 5 3.98 19.58 -7.88
N SER A 6 3.87 18.34 -8.38
CA SER A 6 3.67 18.05 -9.80
C SER A 6 3.20 16.62 -10.06
N GLU A 7 2.66 16.38 -11.25
CA GLU A 7 2.39 15.02 -11.77
C GLU A 7 3.63 14.11 -11.75
N ALA A 8 4.81 14.66 -12.06
CA ALA A 8 6.05 13.89 -12.05
C ALA A 8 6.43 13.39 -10.64
N GLU A 9 6.13 14.19 -9.61
CA GLU A 9 6.36 13.80 -8.22
C GLU A 9 5.41 12.68 -7.77
N LEU A 10 4.12 12.78 -8.13
CA LEU A 10 3.15 11.71 -7.89
C LEU A 10 3.61 10.39 -8.54
N LEU A 11 3.98 10.44 -9.82
CA LEU A 11 4.45 9.26 -10.54
C LEU A 11 5.74 8.67 -9.95
N GLN A 12 6.69 9.53 -9.54
CA GLN A 12 7.90 9.06 -8.86
C GLN A 12 7.58 8.39 -7.51
N ALA A 13 6.62 8.93 -6.76
CA ALA A 13 6.17 8.33 -5.52
C ALA A 13 5.52 6.98 -5.77
N LEU A 14 4.63 6.86 -6.76
CA LEU A 14 4.01 5.59 -7.16
C LEU A 14 5.07 4.55 -7.56
N ASP A 15 5.98 4.90 -8.47
CA ASP A 15 7.04 4.00 -8.94
C ASP A 15 7.94 3.50 -7.79
N LYS A 16 8.27 4.39 -6.84
CA LYS A 16 9.05 4.03 -5.65
C LYS A 16 8.29 3.00 -4.81
N HIS A 17 7.00 3.20 -4.55
CA HIS A 17 6.22 2.29 -3.71
C HIS A 17 5.89 0.98 -4.42
N ASP A 18 5.69 1.00 -5.73
CA ASP A 18 5.60 -0.22 -6.55
C ASP A 18 6.87 -1.06 -6.42
N ALA A 19 8.05 -0.41 -6.49
CA ALA A 19 9.33 -1.08 -6.32
C ALA A 19 9.52 -1.66 -4.91
N LEU A 20 9.04 -0.98 -3.86
CA LEU A 20 9.04 -1.51 -2.49
C LEU A 20 8.23 -2.79 -2.37
N VAL A 21 7.04 -2.82 -2.96
CA VAL A 21 6.18 -4.01 -2.95
C VAL A 21 6.87 -5.17 -3.68
N ARG A 22 7.47 -4.92 -4.86
CA ARG A 22 8.23 -5.94 -5.60
C ARG A 22 9.41 -6.50 -4.79
N ARG A 23 10.19 -5.64 -4.14
CA ARG A 23 11.31 -6.03 -3.24
C ARG A 23 10.83 -6.85 -2.04
N CYS A 24 9.63 -6.60 -1.53
CA CYS A 24 9.05 -7.41 -0.45
C CYS A 24 8.61 -8.78 -0.98
N VAL A 25 8.02 -8.83 -2.16
CA VAL A 25 7.49 -10.06 -2.78
C VAL A 25 8.62 -10.99 -3.21
N ASP A 26 9.72 -10.46 -3.76
CA ASP A 26 10.87 -11.25 -4.19
C ASP A 26 11.82 -11.64 -3.03
N GLY A 27 11.57 -11.13 -1.82
CA GLY A 27 12.34 -11.40 -0.62
C GLY A 27 13.63 -10.60 -0.48
N THR A 28 13.84 -9.56 -1.32
CA THR A 28 14.96 -8.62 -1.18
C THR A 28 14.89 -7.87 0.14
N ILE A 29 13.69 -7.53 0.63
CA ILE A 29 13.45 -6.98 1.97
C ILE A 29 12.46 -7.83 2.76
N GLY A 30 12.59 -7.81 4.08
CA GLY A 30 11.64 -8.47 4.97
C GLY A 30 10.28 -7.77 4.99
N PHE A 31 9.21 -8.49 5.31
CA PHE A 31 7.86 -7.89 5.38
C PHE A 31 7.76 -6.73 6.39
N TRP A 32 8.40 -6.86 7.55
CA TRP A 32 8.35 -5.80 8.57
C TRP A 32 9.19 -4.58 8.18
N GLU A 33 10.32 -4.79 7.51
CA GLU A 33 11.12 -3.72 6.88
C GLU A 33 10.32 -3.02 5.77
N PHE A 34 9.60 -3.77 4.95
CA PHE A 34 8.66 -3.22 3.98
C PHE A 34 7.59 -2.35 4.65
N CYS A 35 6.98 -2.76 5.77
CA CYS A 35 5.99 -1.94 6.47
C CYS A 35 6.58 -0.61 6.96
N GLU A 36 7.83 -0.62 7.43
CA GLU A 36 8.55 0.59 7.84
C GLU A 36 8.84 1.52 6.64
N GLU A 37 9.33 0.96 5.52
CA GLU A 37 9.65 1.74 4.31
C GLU A 37 8.40 2.22 3.55
N TYR A 38 7.32 1.43 3.54
CA TYR A 38 6.07 1.73 2.83
C TYR A 38 5.20 2.75 3.58
N ALA A 39 5.36 2.84 4.91
CA ALA A 39 4.85 3.92 5.76
C ALA A 39 3.38 4.32 5.56
N ASP A 40 2.50 3.33 5.32
CA ASP A 40 1.08 3.54 4.98
C ASP A 40 0.87 4.60 3.88
N PHE A 41 1.66 4.48 2.80
CA PHE A 41 1.77 5.42 1.68
C PHE A 41 0.43 6.05 1.25
N TYR A 42 -0.61 5.21 1.08
CA TYR A 42 -1.93 5.64 0.63
C TYR A 42 -2.58 6.64 1.57
N ALA A 43 -2.62 6.34 2.88
CA ALA A 43 -3.21 7.22 3.88
C ALA A 43 -2.30 8.42 4.16
N PHE A 44 -0.97 8.21 4.21
CA PHE A 44 -0.02 9.26 4.52
C PHE A 44 0.00 10.38 3.47
N HIS A 45 -0.20 10.07 2.19
CA HIS A 45 -0.28 11.06 1.10
C HIS A 45 -1.71 11.39 0.67
N ALA A 46 -2.73 11.04 1.49
CA ALA A 46 -4.15 11.27 1.21
C ALA A 46 -4.54 10.99 -0.26
N LEU A 47 -4.15 9.82 -0.79
CA LEU A 47 -4.33 9.49 -2.21
C LEU A 47 -5.80 9.29 -2.62
N ASP A 48 -6.73 9.26 -1.65
CA ASP A 48 -8.18 9.37 -1.87
C ASP A 48 -8.65 10.82 -2.15
N GLY A 49 -7.74 11.79 -2.11
CA GLY A 49 -7.98 13.19 -2.42
C GLY A 49 -8.73 13.96 -1.32
N HIS A 50 -8.90 13.42 -0.10
CA HIS A 50 -9.69 14.10 0.93
C HIS A 50 -9.02 15.38 1.47
N GLU A 51 -7.71 15.50 1.33
CA GLU A 51 -6.95 16.72 1.68
C GLU A 51 -6.60 17.59 0.46
N SER A 52 -6.88 17.10 -0.76
CA SER A 52 -6.50 17.72 -2.03
C SER A 52 -7.39 18.90 -2.42
N ASP A 53 -6.81 19.86 -3.15
CA ASP A 53 -7.62 20.85 -3.88
C ASP A 53 -8.16 20.28 -5.21
N GLU A 54 -8.89 21.09 -5.99
CA GLU A 54 -9.50 20.63 -7.24
C GLU A 54 -8.47 20.22 -8.30
N GLU A 55 -7.30 20.88 -8.34
CA GLU A 55 -6.25 20.58 -9.31
C GLU A 55 -5.58 19.24 -8.98
N GLU A 56 -5.20 19.06 -7.71
CA GLU A 56 -4.61 17.80 -7.26
C GLU A 56 -5.61 16.65 -7.32
N ARG A 57 -6.89 16.87 -6.99
CA ARG A 57 -7.91 15.82 -7.10
C ARG A 57 -8.08 15.36 -8.55
N ALA A 58 -8.09 16.28 -9.52
CA ALA A 58 -8.13 15.91 -10.94
C ALA A 58 -6.89 15.12 -11.38
N LEU A 59 -5.72 15.43 -10.80
CA LEU A 59 -4.49 14.68 -11.03
C LEU A 59 -4.56 13.26 -10.44
N LEU A 60 -5.08 13.09 -9.22
CA LEU A 60 -5.28 11.78 -8.59
C LEU A 60 -6.31 10.95 -9.38
N GLU A 61 -7.44 11.54 -9.78
CA GLU A 61 -8.46 10.89 -10.62
C GLU A 61 -7.89 10.42 -11.96
N LYS A 62 -6.96 11.19 -12.57
CA LYS A 62 -6.27 10.79 -13.81
C LYS A 62 -5.41 9.54 -13.63
N HIS A 63 -4.86 9.31 -12.43
CA HIS A 63 -3.96 8.20 -12.09
C HIS A 63 -4.60 7.16 -11.16
N ASP A 64 -5.92 7.14 -11.08
CA ASP A 64 -6.68 6.24 -10.19
C ASP A 64 -6.29 4.77 -10.37
N SER A 65 -6.04 4.33 -11.61
CA SER A 65 -5.60 2.95 -11.89
C SER A 65 -4.23 2.59 -11.31
N ARG A 66 -3.33 3.58 -11.12
CA ARG A 66 -2.02 3.41 -10.47
C ARG A 66 -2.13 3.51 -8.95
N ILE A 67 -3.13 4.25 -8.45
CA ILE A 67 -3.36 4.46 -7.01
C ILE A 67 -4.14 3.30 -6.38
N GLU A 68 -5.11 2.72 -7.10
CA GLU A 68 -5.99 1.65 -6.62
C GLU A 68 -5.23 0.43 -6.03
N PRO A 69 -4.12 -0.05 -6.61
CA PRO A 69 -3.30 -1.09 -5.99
C PRO A 69 -2.83 -0.74 -4.58
N HIS A 70 -2.45 0.53 -4.34
CA HIS A 70 -2.02 1.00 -3.03
C HIS A 70 -3.19 1.12 -2.03
N ARG A 71 -4.39 1.43 -2.51
CA ARG A 71 -5.63 1.36 -1.72
C ARG A 71 -5.89 -0.06 -1.23
N VAL A 72 -5.81 -1.04 -2.13
CA VAL A 72 -5.96 -2.47 -1.81
C VAL A 72 -4.90 -2.90 -0.79
N ILE A 73 -3.65 -2.50 -0.97
CA ILE A 73 -2.57 -2.81 -0.03
C ILE A 73 -2.88 -2.24 1.36
N SER A 74 -3.22 -0.95 1.46
CA SER A 74 -3.48 -0.31 2.75
C SER A 74 -4.67 -0.95 3.47
N TYR A 75 -5.83 -1.05 2.82
CA TYR A 75 -7.06 -1.47 3.51
C TYR A 75 -7.29 -2.97 3.53
N GLU A 76 -6.98 -3.68 2.46
CA GLU A 76 -7.36 -5.08 2.30
C GLU A 76 -6.27 -6.04 2.76
N ILE A 77 -5.01 -5.59 2.74
CA ILE A 77 -3.84 -6.36 3.17
C ILE A 77 -3.34 -5.85 4.52
N LEU A 78 -2.68 -4.69 4.57
CA LEU A 78 -2.02 -4.17 5.76
C LEU A 78 -3.00 -3.92 6.90
N GLY A 79 -4.20 -3.42 6.59
CA GLY A 79 -5.28 -3.23 7.57
C GLY A 79 -5.75 -4.50 8.29
N LYS A 80 -5.38 -5.70 7.80
CA LYS A 80 -5.72 -7.01 8.39
C LYS A 80 -4.51 -7.72 9.01
N VAL A 81 -3.31 -7.17 8.87
CA VAL A 81 -2.09 -7.77 9.40
C VAL A 81 -2.09 -7.71 10.94
N CYS A 82 -1.63 -8.78 11.56
CA CYS A 82 -1.27 -8.83 12.98
C CYS A 82 0.12 -9.47 13.15
N SER A 83 0.60 -9.57 14.39
CA SER A 83 1.87 -10.24 14.68
C SER A 83 1.82 -11.72 14.26
N ASP A 84 2.98 -12.31 13.92
CA ASP A 84 3.05 -13.73 13.55
C ASP A 84 2.69 -14.67 14.71
N GLU A 85 2.84 -14.20 15.96
CA GLU A 85 2.38 -14.90 17.15
C GLU A 85 0.85 -14.87 17.23
N ASP A 86 0.23 -13.70 17.07
CA ASP A 86 -1.22 -13.56 17.12
C ASP A 86 -1.92 -14.29 15.97
N ALA A 87 -1.31 -14.33 14.79
CA ALA A 87 -1.83 -15.06 13.64
C ALA A 87 -2.00 -16.57 13.89
N ARG A 88 -1.30 -17.14 14.89
CA ARG A 88 -1.47 -18.54 15.31
C ARG A 88 -2.68 -18.75 16.20
N ARG A 89 -3.22 -17.69 16.80
CA ARG A 89 -4.34 -17.75 17.74
C ARG A 89 -5.66 -17.84 16.98
N LYS A 90 -6.54 -18.73 17.42
CA LYS A 90 -7.85 -18.98 16.79
C LYS A 90 -8.69 -17.71 16.64
N ILE A 91 -8.73 -16.87 17.69
CA ILE A 91 -9.48 -15.60 17.74
C ILE A 91 -9.09 -14.66 16.59
N TYR A 92 -7.80 -14.54 16.29
CA TYR A 92 -7.32 -13.63 15.24
C TYR A 92 -7.66 -14.17 13.84
N ARG A 93 -7.50 -15.48 13.64
CA ARG A 93 -7.89 -16.13 12.38
C ARG A 93 -9.39 -16.02 12.11
N GLU A 94 -10.22 -16.21 13.13
CA GLU A 94 -11.68 -16.04 13.02
C GLU A 94 -12.09 -14.59 12.74
N ALA A 95 -11.30 -13.62 13.21
CA ALA A 95 -11.45 -12.20 12.87
C ALA A 95 -10.86 -11.83 11.49
N GLY A 96 -10.40 -12.81 10.68
CA GLY A 96 -9.82 -12.58 9.37
C GLY A 96 -8.42 -11.95 9.37
N ARG A 97 -7.74 -11.93 10.53
CA ARG A 97 -6.38 -11.41 10.68
C ARG A 97 -5.33 -12.45 10.27
N PHE A 98 -4.19 -11.98 9.79
CA PHE A 98 -3.10 -12.84 9.34
C PHE A 98 -1.72 -12.22 9.55
N GLY A 99 -0.70 -13.07 9.57
CA GLY A 99 0.69 -12.66 9.77
C GLY A 99 1.43 -12.35 8.46
N SER A 100 2.73 -12.10 8.59
CA SER A 100 3.64 -11.63 7.54
C SER A 100 3.64 -12.53 6.30
N ALA A 101 3.73 -13.85 6.49
CA ALA A 101 3.79 -14.80 5.37
C ALA A 101 2.55 -14.73 4.45
N ARG A 102 1.35 -14.59 5.04
CA ARG A 102 0.11 -14.44 4.27
C ARG A 102 0.02 -13.06 3.63
N ALA A 103 0.53 -12.02 4.31
CA ALA A 103 0.57 -10.68 3.74
C ALA A 103 1.42 -10.65 2.46
N VAL A 104 2.62 -11.25 2.47
CA VAL A 104 3.48 -11.36 1.28
C VAL A 104 2.80 -12.13 0.13
N GLU A 105 2.10 -13.23 0.44
CA GLU A 105 1.31 -13.97 -0.56
C GLU A 105 0.19 -13.13 -1.19
N LEU A 106 -0.42 -12.22 -0.42
CA LEU A 106 -1.45 -11.32 -0.94
C LEU A 106 -0.82 -10.18 -1.75
N LEU A 107 0.31 -9.62 -1.29
CA LEU A 107 1.07 -8.60 -2.01
C LEU A 107 1.49 -9.10 -3.41
N SER A 108 1.87 -10.37 -3.54
CA SER A 108 2.26 -10.95 -4.83
C SER A 108 1.11 -11.10 -5.83
N ARG A 109 -0.13 -10.80 -5.42
CA ARG A 109 -1.35 -10.87 -6.25
C ARG A 109 -1.88 -9.49 -6.61
N VAL A 110 -1.29 -8.44 -6.06
CA VAL A 110 -1.64 -7.07 -6.39
C VAL A 110 -1.13 -6.78 -7.80
N ASP A 111 -2.04 -6.39 -8.69
CA ASP A 111 -1.71 -5.99 -10.06
C ASP A 111 -1.47 -4.48 -10.08
N PHE A 112 -0.29 -4.07 -10.51
CA PHE A 112 0.09 -2.66 -10.66
C PHE A 112 -0.14 -2.13 -12.08
N GLY A 113 -0.71 -2.95 -12.96
CA GLY A 113 -0.86 -2.63 -14.38
C GLY A 113 0.48 -2.62 -15.13
N PRO A 114 0.43 -2.49 -16.47
CA PRO A 114 1.61 -2.31 -17.32
C PRO A 114 2.25 -0.92 -17.22
#